data_AF-A0A2V5RIA9-F1
#
_entry.id   AF-A0A2V5RIA9-F1
#
_cell.length_a   1.000
_cell.length_b   1.000
_cell.length_c   1.000
_cell.angle_alpha   90.00
_cell.angle_beta   90.00
_cell.angle_gamma   90.00
#
_symmetry.space_group_name_H-M   'P 1'
#
loop_
_entity.id
_entity.type
_entity.pdbx_description
1 polymer ?
#
loop_
_entity_poly.entity_id
_entity_poly.type
_entity_poly.pdbx_seq_one_letter_code
_entity_poly.pdbx_strand_id
1 'polypeptide(L)'
;MDLDLNQLNGTGAMTRKLETVRFAVAAKSFFSILVFNDLLRGPEQGSMALIPQNSPTLSAALSASLNQLTVEKLPSTQQFDLAVRDAKTGFAFFNIRGHQYDYDANAQLLSLNGGRLVISREFANALGRPSEAGSEAGKISIGAAMQPIEITQLVDRAPISVVMPPLRSAAGAQAPAQAQGPTPLLGTSRAWNSSMLPLEPRSASQREQTLVTTATSQSIGLHCLIPITRSFRKSLSHERRRE
;
A
#
# COMPACT_ATOMS: atom_id res chain seq x y z
N MET A 1 -10.85 12.35 10.44
CA MET A 1 -11.85 12.67 9.41
C MET A 1 -12.81 13.66 10.03
N ASP A 2 -13.13 14.75 9.35
CA ASP A 2 -14.05 15.76 9.85
C ASP A 2 -15.22 15.86 8.89
N LEU A 3 -16.43 15.59 9.38
CA LEU A 3 -17.66 15.52 8.58
C LEU A 3 -18.57 16.70 8.89
N ASP A 4 -19.13 17.34 7.88
CA ASP A 4 -20.14 18.36 8.06
C ASP A 4 -21.53 17.73 8.22
N LEU A 5 -21.98 17.61 9.47
CA LEU A 5 -23.27 17.02 9.80
C LEU A 5 -24.44 17.83 9.22
N ASN A 6 -24.30 19.15 9.01
CA ASN A 6 -25.37 19.95 8.43
C ASN A 6 -25.57 19.61 6.94
N GLN A 7 -24.47 19.39 6.21
CA GLN A 7 -24.51 18.86 4.85
C GLN A 7 -25.07 17.44 4.80
N LEU A 8 -24.57 16.53 5.66
CA LEU A 8 -25.04 15.14 5.67
C LEU A 8 -26.53 15.00 6.03
N ASN A 9 -27.03 15.87 6.91
CA ASN A 9 -28.44 15.90 7.30
C ASN A 9 -29.32 16.76 6.38
N GLY A 10 -28.76 17.45 5.38
CA GLY A 10 -29.51 18.28 4.43
C GLY A 10 -30.15 19.53 5.06
N THR A 11 -29.59 20.07 6.14
CA THR A 11 -30.22 21.15 6.93
C THR A 11 -30.03 22.55 6.35
N GLY A 12 -29.28 22.70 5.26
CA GLY A 12 -29.09 23.99 4.55
C GLY A 12 -28.44 25.10 5.38
N ALA A 13 -27.89 24.78 6.55
CA ALA A 13 -27.38 25.77 7.49
C ALA A 13 -26.09 26.42 6.98
N MET A 14 -26.02 27.75 7.00
CA MET A 14 -24.86 28.53 6.54
C MET A 14 -23.57 28.25 7.34
N THR A 15 -23.70 27.76 8.57
CA THR A 15 -22.57 27.38 9.42
C THR A 15 -22.36 25.87 9.35
N ARG A 16 -21.16 25.42 8.99
CA ARG A 16 -20.78 24.00 8.98
C ARG A 16 -20.81 23.43 10.40
N LYS A 17 -21.43 22.27 10.62
CA LYS A 17 -21.35 21.55 11.91
C LYS A 17 -20.36 20.39 11.76
N LEU A 18 -19.09 20.66 12.04
CA LEU A 18 -18.03 19.68 11.90
C LEU A 18 -18.02 18.68 13.07
N GLU A 19 -18.01 17.40 12.74
CA GLU A 19 -17.92 16.26 13.65
C GLU A 19 -16.67 15.44 13.31
N THR A 20 -15.77 15.27 14.26
CA THR A 20 -14.50 14.56 14.05
C THR A 20 -14.68 13.06 14.30
N VAL A 21 -14.62 12.27 13.23
CA VAL A 21 -14.52 10.80 13.28
C VAL A 21 -13.04 10.40 13.20
N ARG A 22 -12.58 9.64 14.20
CA ARG A 22 -11.20 9.13 14.30
C ARG A 22 -11.20 7.65 13.95
N PHE A 23 -10.20 7.23 13.18
CA PHE A 23 -10.00 5.85 12.79
C PHE A 23 -8.54 5.47 13.00
N ALA A 24 -8.31 4.24 13.43
CA ALA A 24 -7.05 3.55 13.24
C ALA A 24 -7.10 2.79 11.91
N VAL A 25 -5.95 2.53 11.30
CA VAL A 25 -5.84 1.63 10.15
C VAL A 25 -5.90 0.19 10.67
N ALA A 26 -6.70 -0.66 10.04
CA ALA A 26 -6.78 -2.07 10.42
C ALA A 26 -5.49 -2.83 10.10
N ALA A 27 -5.16 -3.79 10.96
CA ALA A 27 -4.18 -4.82 10.62
C ALA A 27 -4.60 -5.58 9.35
N LYS A 28 -3.61 -6.12 8.62
CA LYS A 28 -3.78 -6.87 7.35
C LYS A 28 -4.42 -6.07 6.21
N SER A 29 -4.31 -4.74 6.19
CA SER A 29 -4.84 -3.96 5.07
C SER A 29 -3.83 -3.78 3.94
N PHE A 30 -4.21 -4.24 2.75
CA PHE A 30 -3.38 -4.25 1.56
C PHE A 30 -3.60 -2.97 0.74
N PHE A 31 -3.13 -1.84 1.27
CA PHE A 31 -2.95 -0.61 0.50
C PHE A 31 -1.47 -0.50 0.14
N SER A 32 -1.13 -0.86 -1.09
CA SER A 32 0.27 -0.92 -1.55
C SER A 32 0.71 0.40 -2.19
N ILE A 33 1.99 0.75 -2.02
CA ILE A 33 2.64 1.84 -2.75
C ILE A 33 3.96 1.36 -3.37
N LEU A 34 4.28 1.92 -4.53
CA LEU A 34 5.56 1.76 -5.19
C LEU A 34 6.50 2.90 -4.77
N VAL A 35 7.66 2.55 -4.23
CA VAL A 35 8.74 3.46 -3.84
C VAL A 35 9.97 3.12 -4.67
N PHE A 36 10.67 4.11 -5.22
CA PHE A 36 11.83 3.88 -6.07
C PHE A 36 12.94 4.89 -5.77
N ASN A 37 14.07 4.39 -5.26
CA ASN A 37 15.14 5.19 -4.65
C ASN A 37 14.56 6.15 -3.61
N ASP A 38 13.87 5.59 -2.62
CA ASP A 38 13.21 6.27 -1.48
C ASP A 38 12.12 7.30 -1.81
N LEU A 39 11.87 7.55 -3.10
CA LEU A 39 10.84 8.46 -3.58
C LEU A 39 9.58 7.69 -4.00
N LEU A 40 8.43 8.17 -3.53
CA LEU A 40 7.12 7.66 -3.96
C LEU A 40 6.97 7.72 -5.50
N ARG A 41 6.42 6.65 -6.07
CA ARG A 41 5.99 6.57 -7.48
C ARG A 41 4.47 6.53 -7.62
N GLY A 42 3.78 6.01 -6.62
CA GLY A 42 2.33 6.09 -6.48
C GLY A 42 1.74 4.91 -5.74
N PRO A 43 0.45 4.97 -5.37
CA PRO A 43 -0.30 3.84 -4.85
C PRO A 43 -0.70 2.86 -5.95
N GLU A 44 -0.69 1.57 -5.62
CA GLU A 44 -1.31 0.51 -6.41
C GLU A 44 -2.76 0.28 -6.00
N GLN A 45 -3.52 -0.47 -6.80
CA GLN A 45 -4.87 -0.86 -6.42
C GLN A 45 -4.86 -1.68 -5.13
N GLY A 46 -5.70 -1.30 -4.16
CA GLY A 46 -5.67 -1.83 -2.81
C GLY A 46 -6.65 -1.09 -1.90
N SER A 47 -6.75 -1.52 -0.65
CA SER A 47 -7.67 -0.89 0.31
C SER A 47 -7.16 -0.86 1.75
N MET A 48 -7.60 0.15 2.48
CA MET A 48 -7.23 0.49 3.85
C MET A 48 -8.47 0.47 4.75
N ALA A 49 -8.76 -0.68 5.35
CA ALA A 49 -9.85 -0.85 6.29
C ALA A 49 -9.63 0.04 7.53
N LEU A 50 -10.72 0.62 8.03
CA LEU A 50 -10.73 1.62 9.08
C LEU A 50 -11.41 1.07 10.34
N ILE A 51 -10.76 1.20 11.49
CA ILE A 51 -11.30 0.82 12.80
C ILE A 51 -11.67 2.10 13.56
N PRO A 52 -12.95 2.39 13.82
CA PRO A 52 -13.36 3.60 14.53
C PRO A 52 -12.75 3.66 15.93
N GLN A 53 -12.29 4.85 16.32
CA GLN A 53 -11.68 5.15 17.63
C GLN A 53 -12.61 6.01 18.51
N ASN A 54 -13.74 6.46 17.96
CA ASN A 54 -14.82 7.12 18.66
C ASN A 54 -16.16 6.78 17.99
N SER A 55 -17.27 7.05 18.69
CA SER A 55 -18.63 6.76 18.23
C SER A 55 -19.46 8.05 18.13
N PRO A 56 -19.22 8.88 17.09
CA PRO A 56 -19.98 10.10 16.88
C PRO A 56 -21.41 9.82 16.40
N THR A 57 -22.32 10.78 16.60
CA THR A 57 -23.71 10.68 16.12
C THR A 57 -23.78 11.04 14.64
N LEU A 58 -23.80 10.00 13.78
CA LEU A 58 -23.85 10.14 12.32
C LEU A 58 -25.25 9.79 11.77
N SER A 59 -25.46 9.97 10.46
CA SER A 59 -26.68 9.49 9.79
C SER A 59 -26.77 7.96 9.86
N ALA A 60 -27.99 7.41 9.79
CA ALA A 60 -28.23 5.98 10.00
C ALA A 60 -27.42 5.09 9.03
N ALA A 61 -27.36 5.47 7.74
CA ALA A 61 -26.61 4.73 6.72
C ALA A 61 -25.11 4.68 7.02
N LEU A 62 -24.49 5.81 7.39
CA LEU A 62 -23.05 5.85 7.70
C LEU A 62 -22.74 5.16 9.04
N SER A 63 -23.65 5.27 10.02
CA SER A 63 -23.54 4.58 11.32
C SER A 63 -23.54 3.06 11.17
N ALA A 64 -24.39 2.52 10.28
CA ALA A 64 -24.48 1.09 10.02
C ALA A 64 -23.16 0.50 9.45
N SER A 65 -22.43 1.29 8.68
CA SER A 65 -21.16 0.89 8.05
C SER A 65 -19.90 1.26 8.86
N LEU A 66 -20.02 1.98 9.98
CA LEU A 66 -18.89 2.61 10.68
C LEU A 66 -17.77 1.63 11.07
N ASN A 67 -18.13 0.40 11.43
CA ASN A 67 -17.19 -0.67 11.83
C ASN A 67 -16.60 -1.46 10.65
N GLN A 68 -16.98 -1.13 9.41
CA GLN A 68 -16.55 -1.82 8.19
C GLN A 68 -16.24 -0.84 7.04
N LEU A 69 -15.87 0.40 7.37
CA LEU A 69 -15.41 1.37 6.36
C LEU A 69 -14.00 1.01 5.86
N THR A 70 -13.75 1.28 4.58
CA THR A 70 -12.43 1.16 3.96
C THR A 70 -12.14 2.35 3.06
N VAL A 71 -10.88 2.76 2.97
CA VAL A 71 -10.38 3.67 1.93
C VAL A 71 -9.82 2.83 0.80
N GLU A 72 -10.48 2.82 -0.36
CA GLU A 72 -10.07 2.05 -1.53
C GLU A 72 -9.36 2.93 -2.56
N LYS A 73 -8.25 2.43 -3.13
CA LYS A 73 -7.66 2.93 -4.37
C LYS A 73 -8.51 2.48 -5.56
N LEU A 74 -9.18 3.43 -6.19
CA LEU A 74 -9.98 3.20 -7.39
C LEU A 74 -9.07 3.00 -8.62
N PRO A 75 -9.53 2.27 -9.65
CA PRO A 75 -8.84 2.19 -10.93
C PRO A 75 -8.58 3.58 -11.54
N SER A 76 -7.43 3.76 -12.19
CA SER A 76 -7.02 5.04 -12.79
C SER A 76 -7.92 5.55 -13.92
N THR A 77 -8.85 4.72 -14.41
CA THR A 77 -9.89 5.09 -15.37
C THR A 77 -11.09 5.81 -14.73
N GLN A 78 -11.19 5.83 -13.39
CA GLN A 78 -12.26 6.53 -12.69
C GLN A 78 -11.91 8.01 -12.44
N GLN A 79 -12.94 8.85 -12.31
CA GLN A 79 -12.79 10.29 -12.06
C GLN A 79 -12.10 10.62 -10.71
N PHE A 80 -12.16 9.69 -9.75
CA PHE A 80 -11.61 9.85 -8.42
C PHE A 80 -10.54 8.79 -8.18
N ASP A 81 -9.49 9.18 -7.46
CA ASP A 81 -8.36 8.32 -7.16
C ASP A 81 -8.62 7.38 -5.97
N LEU A 82 -9.43 7.84 -5.01
CA LEU A 82 -9.80 7.12 -3.79
C LEU A 82 -11.30 7.27 -3.47
N ALA A 83 -11.86 6.28 -2.78
CA ALA A 83 -13.18 6.36 -2.15
C ALA A 83 -13.20 5.80 -0.73
N VAL A 84 -14.13 6.29 0.09
CA VAL A 84 -14.54 5.69 1.36
C VAL A 84 -15.78 4.83 1.09
N ARG A 85 -15.65 3.52 1.28
CA ARG A 85 -16.70 2.53 1.01
C ARG A 85 -17.01 1.67 2.23
N ASP A 86 -18.18 1.06 2.21
CA ASP A 86 -18.49 -0.12 3.01
C ASP A 86 -17.76 -1.35 2.44
N ALA A 87 -16.90 -2.00 3.24
CA ALA A 87 -16.06 -3.11 2.78
C ALA A 87 -16.83 -4.41 2.49
N LYS A 88 -18.08 -4.54 2.97
CA LYS A 88 -18.91 -5.75 2.81
C LYS A 88 -19.81 -5.67 1.58
N THR A 89 -20.33 -4.49 1.29
CA THR A 89 -21.31 -4.24 0.21
C THR A 89 -20.71 -3.49 -0.97
N GLY A 90 -19.53 -2.88 -0.81
CA GLY A 90 -18.91 -2.00 -1.81
C GLY A 90 -19.54 -0.61 -1.91
N PHE A 91 -20.60 -0.32 -1.14
CA PHE A 91 -21.35 0.94 -1.19
C PHE A 91 -20.44 2.14 -0.93
N ALA A 92 -20.37 3.09 -1.87
CA ALA A 92 -19.55 4.29 -1.73
C ALA A 92 -20.29 5.36 -0.94
N PHE A 93 -19.71 5.81 0.17
CA PHE A 93 -20.19 6.99 0.90
C PHE A 93 -19.60 8.27 0.29
N PHE A 94 -18.27 8.27 0.15
CA PHE A 94 -17.52 9.45 -0.28
C PHE A 94 -16.48 9.08 -1.32
N ASN A 95 -16.27 9.96 -2.30
CA ASN A 95 -15.03 9.99 -3.05
C ASN A 95 -14.06 11.00 -2.40
N ILE A 96 -12.75 10.80 -2.55
CA ILE A 96 -11.75 11.75 -2.04
C ILE A 96 -11.16 12.54 -3.21
N ARG A 97 -11.07 13.87 -3.05
CA ARG A 97 -10.51 14.78 -4.05
C ARG A 97 -9.47 15.72 -3.45
N GLY A 98 -8.44 16.02 -4.24
CA GLY A 98 -7.47 17.08 -3.95
C GLY A 98 -6.51 16.74 -2.81
N HIS A 99 -6.43 15.47 -2.44
CA HIS A 99 -5.40 14.94 -1.55
C HIS A 99 -4.03 14.94 -2.22
N GLN A 100 -3.00 14.95 -1.39
CA GLN A 100 -1.61 14.75 -1.77
C GLN A 100 -1.06 13.59 -0.94
N TYR A 101 -0.35 12.67 -1.61
CA TYR A 101 0.43 11.64 -0.94
C TYR A 101 1.81 12.19 -0.59
N ASP A 102 2.30 11.80 0.58
CA ASP A 102 3.66 12.02 1.03
C ASP A 102 4.20 10.72 1.63
N TYR A 103 5.50 10.46 1.48
CA TYR A 103 6.13 9.24 1.98
C TYR A 103 7.51 9.53 2.56
N ASP A 104 7.66 9.30 3.86
CA ASP A 104 8.96 9.31 4.53
C ASP A 104 9.52 7.88 4.55
N ALA A 105 10.60 7.67 3.80
CA ALA A 105 11.29 6.38 3.73
C ALA A 105 12.00 5.98 5.04
N ASN A 106 12.44 6.96 5.85
CA ASN A 106 13.12 6.72 7.13
C ASN A 106 12.11 6.31 8.21
N ALA A 107 10.98 7.02 8.28
CA ALA A 107 9.88 6.69 9.19
C ALA A 107 9.01 5.52 8.67
N GLN A 108 9.19 5.11 7.41
CA GLN A 108 8.33 4.18 6.68
C GLN A 108 6.85 4.60 6.78
N LEU A 109 6.57 5.90 6.59
CA LEU A 109 5.27 6.50 6.85
C LEU A 109 4.65 7.02 5.55
N LEU A 110 3.52 6.44 5.14
CA LEU A 110 2.66 7.01 4.12
C LEU A 110 1.68 7.99 4.77
N SER A 111 1.65 9.22 4.26
CA SER A 111 0.68 10.24 4.66
C SER A 111 -0.20 10.64 3.48
N LEU A 112 -1.47 10.91 3.77
CA LEU A 112 -2.42 11.53 2.85
C LEU A 112 -2.93 12.82 3.49
N ASN A 113 -2.67 13.95 2.83
CA ASN A 113 -2.99 15.27 3.34
C ASN A 113 -3.94 16.03 2.41
N GLY A 114 -4.76 16.94 2.96
CA GLY A 114 -5.60 17.86 2.19
C GLY A 114 -6.82 17.23 1.49
N GLY A 115 -7.12 15.95 1.76
CA GLY A 115 -8.23 15.24 1.13
C GLY A 115 -9.59 15.83 1.50
N ARG A 116 -10.43 16.06 0.48
CA ARG A 116 -11.81 16.53 0.64
C ARG A 116 -12.77 15.39 0.33
N LEU A 117 -13.75 15.19 1.22
CA LEU A 117 -14.77 14.16 1.09
C LEU A 117 -15.93 14.71 0.27
N VAL A 118 -16.22 14.01 -0.82
CA VAL A 118 -17.22 14.37 -1.82
C VAL A 118 -18.33 13.33 -1.79
N ILE A 119 -19.59 13.74 -1.57
CA ILE A 119 -20.74 12.83 -1.50
C ILE A 119 -20.83 12.02 -2.80
N SER A 120 -20.87 10.69 -2.70
CA SER A 120 -21.01 9.82 -3.86
C SER A 120 -22.44 9.90 -4.44
N ARG A 121 -22.62 9.47 -5.69
CA ARG A 121 -23.96 9.37 -6.28
C ARG A 121 -24.83 8.32 -5.58
N GLU A 122 -24.23 7.21 -5.16
CA GLU A 122 -24.92 6.14 -4.41
C GLU A 122 -25.45 6.66 -3.07
N PHE A 123 -24.65 7.43 -2.34
CA PHE A 123 -25.01 7.99 -1.04
C PHE A 123 -26.01 9.13 -1.17
N ALA A 124 -25.84 10.04 -2.14
CA ALA A 124 -26.83 11.08 -2.45
C ALA A 124 -28.21 10.48 -2.77
N ASN A 125 -28.25 9.38 -3.54
CA ASN A 125 -29.48 8.65 -3.82
C ASN A 125 -30.09 8.02 -2.56
N ALA A 126 -29.28 7.36 -1.72
CA ALA A 126 -29.73 6.75 -0.47
C ALA A 126 -30.23 7.77 0.58
N LEU A 127 -29.74 9.00 0.53
CA LEU A 127 -30.22 10.13 1.32
C LEU A 127 -31.50 10.77 0.76
N GLY A 128 -31.97 10.35 -0.42
CA GLY A 128 -33.10 10.95 -1.13
C GLY A 128 -32.80 12.31 -1.78
N ARG A 129 -31.51 12.68 -1.89
CA ARG A 129 -31.04 14.02 -2.32
C ARG A 129 -30.01 13.89 -3.47
N PRO A 130 -30.41 13.35 -4.65
CA PRO A 130 -29.48 13.04 -5.75
C PRO A 130 -28.72 14.26 -6.29
N SER A 131 -29.26 15.46 -6.13
CA SER A 131 -28.62 16.73 -6.51
C SER A 131 -27.40 17.11 -5.65
N GLU A 132 -27.23 16.51 -4.47
CA GLU A 132 -26.06 16.71 -3.61
C GLU A 132 -24.86 15.82 -4.00
N ALA A 133 -25.01 14.94 -4.99
CA ALA A 133 -23.91 14.13 -5.51
C ALA A 133 -22.80 15.04 -6.06
N GLY A 134 -21.58 14.90 -5.55
CA GLY A 134 -20.46 15.79 -5.89
C GLY A 134 -20.25 16.98 -4.94
N SER A 135 -21.13 17.20 -3.96
CA SER A 135 -20.95 18.22 -2.91
C SER A 135 -19.86 17.81 -1.91
N GLU A 136 -19.14 18.80 -1.36
CA GLU A 136 -18.21 18.59 -0.25
C GLU A 136 -18.97 18.36 1.05
N ALA A 137 -18.65 17.29 1.76
CA ALA A 137 -19.22 16.90 3.05
C ALA A 137 -18.17 16.79 4.16
N GLY A 138 -16.90 17.09 3.91
CA GLY A 138 -15.87 17.01 4.94
C GLY A 138 -14.43 16.97 4.43
N LYS A 139 -13.52 16.66 5.35
CA LYS A 139 -12.08 16.51 5.12
C LYS A 139 -11.56 15.20 5.69
N ILE A 140 -10.51 14.68 5.07
CA ILE A 140 -9.78 13.49 5.51
C ILE A 140 -8.28 13.71 5.38
N SER A 141 -7.56 13.26 6.40
CA SER A 141 -6.12 13.01 6.35
C SER A 141 -5.87 11.63 6.94
N ILE A 142 -4.83 10.96 6.47
CA ILE A 142 -4.47 9.58 6.85
C ILE A 142 -2.96 9.55 7.12
N GLY A 143 -2.55 8.84 8.16
CA GLY A 143 -1.16 8.44 8.37
C GLY A 143 -1.12 6.94 8.60
N ALA A 144 -0.30 6.22 7.84
CA ALA A 144 -0.16 4.77 7.91
C ALA A 144 1.33 4.39 7.90
N ALA A 145 1.78 3.71 8.96
CA ALA A 145 3.07 3.04 8.93
C ALA A 145 3.04 1.93 7.87
N MET A 146 4.17 1.74 7.17
CA MET A 146 4.31 0.85 6.03
C MET A 146 5.40 -0.19 6.30
N GLN A 147 5.24 -1.39 5.75
CA GLN A 147 6.25 -2.44 5.73
C GLN A 147 6.56 -2.81 4.27
N PRO A 148 7.85 -2.86 3.89
CA PRO A 148 8.28 -3.52 2.66
C PRO A 148 7.75 -4.96 2.61
N ILE A 149 6.99 -5.27 1.57
CA ILE A 149 6.50 -6.63 1.27
C ILE A 149 7.24 -7.25 0.09
N GLU A 150 7.82 -6.45 -0.80
CA GLU A 150 8.68 -6.88 -1.91
C GLU A 150 9.77 -5.83 -2.15
N ILE A 151 11.02 -6.28 -2.37
CA ILE A 151 12.15 -5.44 -2.77
C ILE A 151 12.75 -5.99 -4.06
N THR A 152 12.79 -5.18 -5.12
CA THR A 152 13.31 -5.54 -6.43
C THR A 152 14.46 -4.60 -6.82
N GLN A 153 15.65 -5.16 -6.98
CA GLN A 153 16.85 -4.45 -7.42
C GLN A 153 16.93 -4.47 -8.95
N LEU A 154 17.22 -3.31 -9.54
CA LEU A 154 17.21 -3.05 -10.97
C LEU A 154 18.56 -2.46 -11.40
N VAL A 155 19.10 -2.93 -12.51
CA VAL A 155 20.22 -2.30 -13.24
C VAL A 155 19.74 -2.04 -14.65
N ASP A 156 19.88 -0.79 -15.12
CA ASP A 156 19.40 -0.34 -16.44
C ASP A 156 17.92 -0.72 -16.72
N ARG A 157 17.10 -0.67 -15.65
CA ARG A 157 15.67 -1.08 -15.60
C ARG A 157 15.39 -2.58 -15.77
N ALA A 158 16.42 -3.43 -15.86
CA ALA A 158 16.26 -4.89 -15.81
C ALA A 158 16.37 -5.40 -14.36
N PRO A 159 15.44 -6.23 -13.87
CA PRO A 159 15.50 -6.75 -12.50
C PRO A 159 16.65 -7.76 -12.37
N ILE A 160 17.52 -7.56 -11.38
CA ILE A 160 18.67 -8.43 -11.08
C ILE A 160 18.48 -9.26 -9.81
N SER A 161 17.60 -8.82 -8.90
CA SER A 161 17.30 -9.53 -7.64
C SER A 161 15.90 -9.17 -7.15
N VAL A 162 15.20 -10.13 -6.55
CA VAL A 162 13.92 -9.94 -5.86
C VAL A 162 14.03 -10.57 -4.47
N VAL A 163 13.75 -9.79 -3.43
CA VAL A 163 13.88 -10.18 -2.02
C VAL A 163 12.56 -9.92 -1.32
N MET A 164 12.00 -10.97 -0.71
CA MET A 164 10.85 -10.87 0.20
C MET A 164 11.38 -10.50 1.60
N PRO A 165 11.03 -9.34 2.17
CA PRO A 165 11.52 -8.92 3.48
C PRO A 165 10.91 -9.75 4.61
N PRO A 166 11.64 -10.00 5.71
CA PRO A 166 11.05 -10.58 6.91
C PRO A 166 10.04 -9.58 7.52
N LEU A 167 8.76 -9.97 7.54
CA LEU A 167 7.69 -9.16 8.11
C LEU A 167 7.95 -8.95 9.62
N ARG A 168 7.92 -7.69 10.07
CA ARG A 168 8.18 -7.35 11.47
C ARG A 168 6.92 -7.61 12.31
N SER A 169 6.91 -8.74 13.01
CA SER A 169 5.92 -9.02 14.06
C SER A 169 6.02 -8.01 15.19
N ALA A 170 4.88 -7.48 15.65
CA ALA A 170 4.83 -6.72 16.90
C ALA A 170 5.21 -7.64 18.07
N ALA A 171 6.14 -7.21 18.91
CA ALA A 171 6.80 -8.07 19.88
C ALA A 171 5.88 -8.44 21.06
N GLY A 172 5.90 -9.73 21.45
CA GLY A 172 5.20 -10.24 22.61
C GLY A 172 5.84 -11.53 23.15
N ALA A 173 6.65 -11.36 24.21
CA ALA A 173 7.15 -12.38 25.16
C ALA A 173 7.96 -13.61 24.66
N GLN A 174 9.09 -13.82 25.36
CA GLN A 174 9.87 -15.07 25.48
C GLN A 174 10.55 -15.64 24.22
N ALA A 175 11.84 -15.29 24.08
CA ALA A 175 12.81 -16.15 23.40
C ALA A 175 13.14 -17.38 24.26
N PRO A 176 13.39 -18.54 23.62
CA PRO A 176 14.34 -19.52 24.14
C PRO A 176 15.59 -19.64 23.25
N ALA A 177 16.75 -19.60 23.90
CA ALA A 177 18.03 -20.23 23.58
C ALA A 177 18.59 -20.23 22.13
N GLN A 178 19.86 -19.84 22.04
CA GLN A 178 20.72 -19.93 20.85
C GLN A 178 20.89 -21.38 20.36
N ALA A 179 20.99 -21.55 19.04
CA ALA A 179 21.72 -22.66 18.43
C ALA A 179 22.79 -22.07 17.49
N GLN A 180 24.06 -22.40 17.70
CA GLN A 180 25.19 -21.90 16.93
C GLN A 180 25.47 -22.82 15.72
N GLY A 181 25.78 -22.23 14.56
CA GLY A 181 26.15 -22.95 13.32
C GLY A 181 26.89 -22.01 12.36
N PRO A 182 27.85 -22.50 11.55
CA PRO A 182 29.12 -21.78 11.39
C PRO A 182 29.23 -20.84 10.18
N THR A 183 30.22 -19.94 10.28
CA THR A 183 30.66 -18.96 9.27
C THR A 183 31.18 -19.60 7.97
N PRO A 184 30.81 -19.07 6.78
CA PRO A 184 31.46 -19.43 5.52
C PRO A 184 32.83 -18.76 5.35
N LEU A 185 33.76 -19.49 4.73
CA LEU A 185 35.16 -19.09 4.55
C LEU A 185 35.39 -18.18 3.33
N LEU A 186 36.42 -17.34 3.43
CA LEU A 186 36.95 -16.51 2.35
C LEU A 186 37.67 -17.39 1.32
N GLY A 187 37.19 -17.42 0.07
CA GLY A 187 37.72 -18.28 -1.00
C GLY A 187 38.06 -17.50 -2.28
N THR A 188 39.34 -17.52 -2.66
CA THR A 188 39.90 -16.76 -3.79
C THR A 188 39.59 -17.39 -5.16
N SER A 189 39.27 -16.59 -6.17
CA SER A 189 39.31 -17.00 -7.58
C SER A 189 40.50 -16.37 -8.31
N ARG A 190 41.35 -17.21 -8.93
CA ARG A 190 42.39 -16.78 -9.89
C ARG A 190 41.91 -17.02 -11.32
N ALA A 191 42.40 -16.18 -12.23
CA ALA A 191 41.96 -16.08 -13.62
C ALA A 191 42.58 -17.11 -14.58
N TRP A 192 41.91 -17.32 -15.73
CA TRP A 192 42.38 -17.64 -17.09
C TRP A 192 41.28 -17.10 -18.03
N ASN A 193 41.38 -15.95 -18.72
CA ASN A 193 42.25 -15.54 -19.85
C ASN A 193 42.14 -16.52 -21.06
N SER A 194 41.92 -16.13 -22.31
CA SER A 194 42.16 -14.87 -23.05
C SER A 194 41.13 -14.74 -24.23
N SER A 195 41.02 -13.72 -25.10
CA SER A 195 41.75 -12.45 -25.33
C SER A 195 40.93 -11.46 -26.21
N MET A 196 41.39 -10.19 -26.27
CA MET A 196 41.37 -9.18 -27.38
C MET A 196 40.21 -9.13 -28.43
N LEU A 197 39.63 -7.99 -28.83
CA LEU A 197 40.15 -6.60 -29.00
C LEU A 197 39.13 -5.51 -28.53
N PRO A 198 39.50 -4.20 -28.46
CA PRO A 198 38.84 -3.25 -27.57
C PRO A 198 37.69 -2.44 -28.17
N LEU A 199 36.75 -2.06 -27.29
CA LEU A 199 35.92 -0.87 -27.44
C LEU A 199 35.99 -0.07 -26.12
N GLU A 200 35.93 1.25 -26.25
CA GLU A 200 36.25 2.22 -25.19
C GLU A 200 35.49 2.02 -23.86
N PRO A 201 36.05 2.50 -22.73
CA PRO A 201 35.32 2.60 -21.48
C PRO A 201 34.25 3.68 -21.60
N ARG A 202 33.06 3.30 -22.11
CA ARG A 202 31.85 4.11 -21.88
C ARG A 202 31.60 4.14 -20.38
N SER A 203 31.87 5.30 -19.78
CA SER A 203 31.49 5.68 -18.43
C SER A 203 29.97 5.86 -18.30
N ALA A 204 29.22 4.83 -18.66
CA ALA A 204 27.84 4.68 -18.23
C ALA A 204 27.87 4.30 -16.75
N SER A 205 27.58 5.29 -15.88
CA SER A 205 27.23 5.05 -14.49
C SER A 205 26.09 4.03 -14.46
N GLN A 206 26.39 2.76 -14.15
CA GLN A 206 25.37 1.75 -13.87
C GLN A 206 24.56 2.25 -12.69
N ARG A 207 23.33 2.67 -12.97
CA ARG A 207 22.41 3.14 -11.92
C ARG A 207 21.70 1.93 -11.35
N GLU A 208 22.32 1.32 -10.35
CA GLU A 208 21.61 0.46 -9.42
C GLU A 208 20.43 1.24 -8.82
N GLN A 209 19.27 0.63 -8.86
CA GLN A 209 17.99 1.22 -8.53
C GLN A 209 17.18 0.23 -7.70
N THR A 210 16.52 0.69 -6.65
CA THR A 210 15.71 -0.19 -5.80
C THR A 210 14.24 0.21 -5.91
N LEU A 211 13.41 -0.70 -6.40
CA LEU A 211 11.96 -0.63 -6.32
C LEU A 211 11.51 -1.39 -5.07
N VAL A 212 10.66 -0.77 -4.27
CA VAL A 212 10.08 -1.38 -3.06
C VAL A 212 8.57 -1.25 -3.13
N THR A 213 7.88 -2.38 -3.05
CA THR A 213 6.45 -2.42 -2.79
C THR A 213 6.26 -2.48 -1.28
N THR A 214 5.57 -1.48 -0.70
CA THR A 214 5.25 -1.46 0.73
C THR A 214 3.75 -1.47 0.94
N ALA A 215 3.27 -2.13 2.00
CA ALA A 215 1.86 -2.17 2.40
C ALA A 215 1.70 -1.81 3.89
N THR A 216 0.48 -1.65 4.38
CA THR A 216 0.26 -1.14 5.76
C THR A 216 0.84 -2.08 6.84
N SER A 217 1.57 -1.48 7.78
CA SER A 217 2.35 -2.17 8.81
C SER A 217 1.47 -2.67 9.97
N GLN A 218 0.77 -3.79 9.77
CA GLN A 218 0.38 -4.69 10.87
C GLN A 218 -0.04 -6.10 10.42
N SER A 219 0.92 -7.03 10.51
CA SER A 219 0.78 -8.49 10.73
C SER A 219 -0.15 -9.33 9.83
N ILE A 220 0.41 -10.02 8.82
CA ILE A 220 -0.18 -11.26 8.29
C ILE A 220 0.15 -12.43 9.23
N GLY A 221 -0.73 -12.70 10.20
CA GLY A 221 -0.90 -14.08 10.69
C GLY A 221 -1.37 -14.98 9.55
N LEU A 222 -0.83 -16.21 9.48
CA LEU A 222 -0.89 -17.22 8.41
C LEU A 222 -2.17 -17.25 7.55
N HIS A 223 -2.04 -17.76 6.32
CA HIS A 223 -3.08 -17.93 5.26
C HIS A 223 -3.20 -16.83 4.19
N CYS A 224 -2.09 -16.22 3.75
CA CYS A 224 -2.04 -15.62 2.41
C CYS A 224 -1.28 -16.55 1.45
N LEU A 225 -2.03 -17.25 0.59
CA LEU A 225 -1.47 -18.07 -0.50
C LEU A 225 -1.05 -17.16 -1.66
N ILE A 226 0.12 -16.53 -1.54
CA ILE A 226 0.82 -16.01 -2.72
C ILE A 226 1.37 -17.23 -3.47
N PRO A 227 1.07 -17.44 -4.76
CA PRO A 227 1.53 -18.61 -5.50
C PRO A 227 3.05 -18.54 -5.69
N ILE A 228 3.78 -19.32 -4.89
CA ILE A 228 5.23 -19.46 -5.02
C ILE A 228 5.53 -20.25 -6.30
N THR A 229 5.80 -19.53 -7.39
CA THR A 229 6.33 -20.13 -8.62
C THR A 229 7.79 -20.56 -8.38
N ARG A 230 7.98 -21.71 -7.73
CA ARG A 230 9.30 -22.34 -7.56
C ARG A 230 9.88 -22.70 -8.92
N SER A 231 10.83 -21.90 -9.41
CA SER A 231 11.66 -22.26 -10.57
C SER A 231 12.67 -23.35 -10.18
N PHE A 232 12.22 -24.61 -10.12
CA PHE A 232 13.13 -25.76 -10.08
C PHE A 232 13.87 -25.86 -11.43
N ARG A 233 15.16 -25.54 -11.47
CA ARG A 233 16.02 -25.91 -12.61
C ARG A 233 16.24 -27.43 -12.58
N LYS A 234 15.41 -28.16 -13.32
CA LYS A 234 15.55 -29.59 -13.57
C LYS A 234 16.77 -29.81 -14.46
N SER A 235 17.85 -30.37 -13.91
CA SER A 235 19.01 -30.77 -14.71
C SER A 235 18.66 -32.01 -15.53
N LEU A 236 18.39 -31.81 -16.82
CA LEU A 236 18.28 -32.90 -17.79
C LEU A 236 19.68 -33.33 -18.20
N SER A 237 20.22 -34.34 -17.52
CA SER A 237 21.38 -35.09 -17.97
C SER A 237 21.05 -35.85 -19.25
N HIS A 238 21.40 -35.30 -20.41
CA HIS A 238 21.33 -36.06 -21.66
C HIS A 238 22.69 -36.68 -21.96
N GLU A 239 22.79 -37.96 -21.59
CA GLU A 239 23.81 -38.89 -22.09
C GLU A 239 23.92 -38.76 -23.61
N ARG A 240 25.14 -38.58 -24.12
CA ARG A 240 25.48 -38.99 -25.48
C ARG A 240 26.96 -39.34 -25.59
N ARG A 241 27.25 -40.64 -25.42
CA ARG A 241 28.50 -41.22 -25.91
C ARG A 241 28.68 -40.90 -27.40
N ARG A 242 29.91 -40.63 -27.80
CA ARG A 242 30.39 -40.92 -29.15
C ARG A 242 31.41 -42.04 -29.04
N GLU A 243 31.25 -43.03 -29.90
CA GLU A 243 32.37 -43.58 -30.66
C GLU A 243 32.21 -43.02 -32.09
#